data_AF-A0A392VUP9-F1
#
_entry.id   AF-A0A392VUP9-F1
#
_cell.length_a   1.000
_cell.length_b   1.000
_cell.length_c   1.000
_cell.angle_alpha   90.00
_cell.angle_beta   90.00
_cell.angle_gamma   90.00
#
_symmetry.space_group_name_H-M   'P 1'
#
loop_
_entity.id
_entity.type
_entity.pdbx_description
1 polymer ?
#
loop_
_entity_poly.entity_id
_entity_poly.type
_entity_poly.pdbx_seq_one_letter_code
_entity_poly.pdbx_strand_id
1 'polypeptide(L)' 'LGQKTSEIARLTEERKKLQEELGALQLSMTPMEDEPEAAHGLTTRSELIERIRVLGQDVLDGVKFGFDN' A
#
# COMPACT_ATOMS: atom_id res chain seq x y z
N LEU A 1 15.08 40.54 0.52
CA LEU A 1 16.02 39.42 0.25
C LEU A 1 16.12 38.44 1.43
N GLY A 2 16.34 38.90 2.67
CA GLY A 2 16.51 38.01 3.84
C GLY A 2 15.32 37.07 4.16
N GLN A 3 14.08 37.54 4.12
CA GLN A 3 12.90 36.69 4.40
C GLN A 3 12.76 35.52 3.41
N LYS A 4 12.95 35.79 2.11
CA LYS A 4 12.94 34.76 1.06
C LYS A 4 14.03 33.71 1.30
N THR A 5 15.21 34.12 1.76
CA THR A 5 16.30 33.19 2.09
C THR A 5 15.96 32.31 3.29
N SER A 6 15.34 32.87 4.34
CA SER A 6 14.89 32.10 5.50
C SER A 6 13.78 31.10 5.15
N GLU A 7 12.87 31.47 4.25
CA GLU A 7 11.80 30.59 3.78
C GLU A 7 12.35 29.42 2.95
N ILE A 8 13.33 29.67 2.08
CA ILE A 8 14.01 28.62 1.31
C ILE A 8 14.73 27.63 2.24
N ALA A 9 15.40 28.12 3.29
CA ALA A 9 16.05 27.26 4.26
C ALA A 9 15.03 26.37 5.00
N ARG A 10 13.90 26.95 5.44
CA ARG A 10 12.82 26.20 6.11
C ARG A 10 12.24 25.11 5.20
N LEU A 11 11.92 25.44 3.96
CA LEU A 11 11.37 24.49 2.98
C LEU A 11 12.37 23.40 2.60
N THR A 12 13.66 23.72 2.56
CA THR A 12 14.71 22.74 2.28
C THR A 12 14.77 21.68 3.38
N GLU A 13 14.71 22.10 4.65
CA GLU A 13 14.72 21.19 5.79
C GLU A 13 13.42 20.37 5.88
N GLU A 14 12.27 21.01 5.66
CA GLU A 14 10.98 20.32 5.61
C GLU A 14 10.94 19.25 4.52
N ARG A 15 11.45 19.56 3.31
CA ARG A 15 11.56 18.59 2.23
C ARG A 15 12.46 17.42 2.62
N LYS A 16 13.61 17.68 3.27
CA LYS A 16 14.52 16.61 3.70
C LYS A 16 13.84 15.67 4.70
N LYS A 17 13.13 16.22 5.70
CA LYS A 17 12.35 15.43 6.67
C LYS A 17 11.28 14.58 5.98
N LEU A 18 10.54 15.17 5.04
CA LEU A 18 9.52 14.44 4.28
C LEU A 18 10.11 13.31 3.43
N GLN A 19 11.30 13.50 2.85
CA GLN A 19 11.99 12.45 2.11
C GLN A 19 12.42 11.29 3.01
N GLU A 20 12.91 11.59 4.21
CA GLU A 20 13.27 10.57 5.22
C GLU A 20 12.03 9.79 5.69
N GLU A 21 10.93 10.49 6.01
CA GLU A 21 9.66 9.88 6.42
C GLU A 21 9.07 9.01 5.30
N LEU A 22 9.12 9.48 4.04
CA LEU A 22 8.67 8.71 2.90
C LEU A 22 9.48 7.42 2.71
N GLY A 23 10.82 7.49 2.86
CA GLY A 23 11.67 6.31 2.80
C GLY A 23 11.37 5.29 3.90
N ALA A 24 11.16 5.76 5.14
CA ALA A 24 10.77 4.90 6.25
C ALA A 24 9.40 4.25 6.05
N LEU A 25 8.44 5.01 5.49
CA LEU A 25 7.13 4.49 5.15
C LEU A 25 7.21 3.43 4.05
N GLN A 26 8.01 3.66 3.00
CA GLN A 26 8.22 2.68 1.93
C GLN A 26 8.81 1.36 2.46
N LEU A 27 9.79 1.44 3.38
CA LEU A 27 10.34 0.26 4.05
C LEU A 27 9.29 -0.44 4.93
N SER A 28 8.39 0.31 5.55
CA SER A 28 7.31 -0.26 6.37
C SER A 28 6.19 -0.89 5.52
N MET A 29 6.07 -0.46 4.26
CA MET A 29 5.09 -0.96 3.29
C MET A 29 5.65 -2.06 2.38
N THR A 30 6.90 -2.51 2.58
CA THR A 30 7.40 -3.68 1.85
C THR A 30 6.59 -4.90 2.24
N PRO A 31 6.10 -5.70 1.28
CA PRO A 31 5.36 -6.90 1.60
C PRO A 31 6.16 -7.83 2.52
N MET A 32 5.47 -8.48 3.46
CA MET A 32 6.09 -9.50 4.29
C MET A 32 6.38 -10.76 3.47
N GLU A 33 7.37 -11.57 3.88
CA GLU A 33 7.76 -12.81 3.18
C GLU A 33 6.57 -13.78 3.00
N ASP A 34 5.69 -13.85 4.00
CA ASP A 34 4.49 -14.69 3.99
C ASP A 34 3.23 -13.97 3.46
N GLU A 35 3.38 -12.75 2.95
CA GLU A 35 2.24 -12.01 2.41
C GLU A 35 1.80 -12.67 1.08
N PRO A 36 0.52 -13.04 0.94
CA PRO A 36 0.05 -13.59 -0.33
C PRO A 36 0.12 -12.51 -1.41
N GLU A 37 0.54 -12.88 -2.61
CA GLU A 37 0.61 -11.96 -3.76
C GLU A 37 -0.73 -11.24 -4.01
N ALA A 38 -1.85 -11.90 -3.70
CA ALA A 38 -3.19 -11.34 -3.76
C ALA A 38 -3.43 -10.14 -2.83
N ALA A 39 -2.61 -9.96 -1.80
CA ALA A 39 -2.66 -8.87 -0.83
C ALA A 39 -1.64 -7.75 -1.11
N HIS A 40 -0.70 -7.96 -2.04
CA HIS A 40 0.27 -6.94 -2.41
C HIS A 40 -0.42 -5.65 -2.86
N GLY A 41 0.05 -4.52 -2.32
CA GLY A 41 -0.42 -3.19 -2.69
C GLY A 41 -1.77 -2.80 -2.08
N LEU A 42 -2.39 -3.65 -1.24
CA LEU A 42 -3.53 -3.23 -0.43
C LEU A 42 -3.04 -2.33 0.70
N THR A 43 -3.60 -1.13 0.81
CA THR A 43 -3.19 -0.13 1.80
C THR A 43 -4.28 0.18 2.83
N THR A 44 -5.50 -0.29 2.56
CA THR A 44 -6.66 -0.05 3.40
C THR A 44 -7.44 -1.33 3.71
N ARG A 45 -8.18 -1.31 4.81
CA ARG A 45 -9.09 -2.41 5.18
C ARG A 45 -10.18 -2.65 4.13
N SER A 46 -10.67 -1.60 3.48
CA SER A 46 -11.73 -1.73 2.47
C SER A 46 -11.25 -2.50 1.24
N GLU A 47 -10.03 -2.25 0.78
CA GLU A 47 -9.42 -2.98 -0.34
C GLU A 47 -9.24 -4.46 -0.01
N LEU A 48 -8.82 -4.78 1.22
CA LEU A 48 -8.74 -6.17 1.70
C LEU A 48 -10.10 -6.87 1.72
N ILE A 49 -11.14 -6.22 2.25
CA ILE A 49 -12.49 -6.80 2.29
C ILE A 49 -13.01 -7.07 0.88
N GLU A 50 -12.78 -6.15 -0.06
CA GLU A 50 -13.15 -6.35 -1.45
C GLU A 50 -12.37 -7.51 -2.10
N ARG A 51 -11.06 -7.60 -1.85
CA ARG A 51 -10.25 -8.71 -2.36
C ARG A 51 -10.72 -10.06 -1.84
N ILE A 52 -11.05 -10.15 -0.55
CA ILE A 52 -11.61 -11.36 0.08
C ILE A 52 -12.94 -11.74 -0.59
N ARG A 53 -13.81 -10.75 -0.86
CA ARG A 53 -15.09 -10.98 -1.54
C ARG A 53 -14.91 -11.61 -2.92
N VAL A 54 -14.01 -11.06 -3.72
CA VAL A 54 -13.68 -11.59 -5.06
C VAL A 54 -13.15 -13.02 -4.98
N LEU A 55 -12.17 -13.27 -4.11
CA LEU A 55 -11.61 -14.63 -3.92
C LEU A 55 -12.67 -15.63 -3.46
N GLY A 56 -13.57 -15.23 -2.57
CA GLY A 56 -14.66 -16.09 -2.11
C GLY A 56 -15.60 -16.48 -3.25
N GLN A 57 -15.88 -15.56 -4.17
CA GLN A 57 -16.69 -15.84 -5.35
C GLN A 57 -15.98 -16.81 -6.31
N ASP A 58 -14.70 -16.59 -6.59
CA ASP A 58 -13.89 -17.48 -7.44
C ASP A 58 -13.90 -18.93 -6.93
N VAL A 59 -13.78 -19.12 -5.61
CA VAL A 59 -13.84 -20.45 -4.97
C VAL A 59 -15.21 -21.09 -5.15
N LEU A 60 -16.30 -20.35 -4.94
CA LEU A 60 -17.66 -20.87 -5.11
C LEU A 60 -17.94 -21.29 -6.57
N ASP A 61 -17.47 -20.49 -7.52
CA ASP A 61 -17.61 -20.81 -8.94
C ASP A 61 -16.77 -22.03 -9.33
N GLY A 62 -15.53 -22.14 -8.84
CA GLY A 62 -14.68 -23.30 -9.06
C GLY A 62 -15.28 -24.61 -8.52
N VAL A 63 -15.92 -24.55 -7.35
CA VAL A 63 -16.64 -25.70 -6.76
C VAL A 63 -17.82 -26.13 -7.65
N LYS A 64 -18.58 -25.17 -8.18
CA LYS A 64 -19.71 -25.45 -9.07
C LYS A 64 -19.27 -26.23 -10.31
N PHE A 65 -18.19 -25.82 -10.97
CA PHE A 65 -17.65 -26.54 -12.13
C PHE A 65 -17.00 -27.89 -11.78
N GLY A 66 -16.47 -28.04 -10.56
CA GLY A 66 -15.86 -29.29 -10.10
C GLY A 66 -16.85 -30.43 -9.85
N PHE A 67 -18.12 -30.13 -9.59
CA PHE A 67 -19.19 -31.14 -9.42
C PHE A 67 -19.92 -31.50 -10.73
N ASP A 68 -19.72 -30.74 -11.80
CA ASP A 68 -20.34 -30.94 -13.12
C ASP A 68 -19.49 -31.80 -14.08
N ASN A 69 -18.36 -32.37 -13.62
CA ASN A 69 -17.42 -33.22 -14.38
C ASN A 69 -17.54 -34.72 -14.05
#